data_AF-A0AA36CEE8-F1
#
_entry.id   AF-A0AA36CEE8-F1
#
_cell.length_a   1.000
_cell.length_b   1.000
_cell.length_c   1.000
_cell.angle_alpha   90.00
_cell.angle_beta   90.00
_cell.angle_gamma   90.00
#
_symmetry.space_group_name_H-M   'P 1'
#
loop_
_entity.id
_entity.type
_entity.pdbx_description
1 polymer ?
#
loop_
_entity_poly.entity_id
_entity_poly.type
_entity_poly.pdbx_seq_one_letter_code
_entity_poly.pdbx_strand_id
1 'polypeptide(L)'
;MPNELHVEKPDRPPRCRERRSVRALSAATFTPEGAVEEVSTEREAPAIFGKSRFNSMRKVEKPVQAPVDPNSLFMACCEQRGLPDACLQKCTFNTYSKESLTRMYFKQDACPLAASADIQFCAAQGRDHRACCARNGVANTLAGAKCLTFCDQRPGNVTLLDYSYVSCYERFENMKSCFWYDAVNRFN
;
A
#
# COMPACT_ATOMS: atom_id res chain seq x y z
N MET A 1 -42.91 -36.91 -17.31
CA MET A 1 -41.87 -37.06 -16.26
C MET A 1 -40.86 -35.94 -16.48
N PRO A 2 -40.79 -34.93 -15.59
CA PRO A 2 -39.79 -33.87 -15.72
C PRO A 2 -38.44 -34.36 -15.19
N ASN A 3 -37.38 -33.95 -15.88
CA ASN A 3 -35.99 -34.31 -15.60
C ASN A 3 -35.43 -33.32 -14.57
N GLU A 4 -34.91 -33.84 -13.46
CA GLU A 4 -34.40 -33.08 -12.30
C GLU A 4 -33.11 -32.34 -12.65
N LEU A 5 -33.17 -31.01 -12.67
CA LEU A 5 -32.00 -30.14 -12.84
C LEU A 5 -31.21 -30.09 -11.52
N HIS A 6 -30.07 -30.77 -11.46
CA HIS A 6 -29.14 -30.67 -10.33
C HIS A 6 -28.53 -29.26 -10.29
N VAL A 7 -28.94 -28.48 -9.29
CA VAL A 7 -28.35 -27.18 -8.97
C VAL A 7 -27.12 -27.42 -8.10
N GLU A 8 -25.92 -27.32 -8.66
CA GLU A 8 -24.69 -27.25 -7.87
C GLU A 8 -24.66 -25.94 -7.06
N LYS A 9 -24.36 -26.06 -5.75
CA LYS A 9 -24.24 -24.91 -4.84
C LYS A 9 -22.90 -24.20 -5.05
N PRO A 10 -22.82 -22.87 -4.90
CA PRO A 10 -21.56 -22.15 -5.02
C PRO A 10 -20.61 -22.47 -3.86
N ASP A 11 -19.34 -22.69 -4.22
CA ASP A 11 -18.23 -22.93 -3.30
C ASP A 11 -18.08 -21.78 -2.28
N ARG A 12 -17.81 -22.17 -1.03
CA ARG A 12 -17.63 -21.24 0.09
C ARG A 12 -16.33 -20.44 -0.11
N PRO A 13 -16.30 -19.12 0.15
CA PRO A 13 -15.07 -18.34 0.03
C PRO A 13 -14.00 -18.79 1.05
N PRO A 14 -12.71 -18.68 0.70
CA PRO A 14 -11.62 -19.06 1.60
C PRO A 14 -11.61 -18.15 2.83
N ARG A 15 -11.48 -18.75 4.02
CA ARG A 15 -11.38 -18.03 5.29
C ARG A 15 -10.03 -17.32 5.38
N CYS A 16 -10.05 -16.05 5.81
CA CYS A 16 -8.85 -15.35 6.26
C CYS A 16 -8.16 -16.18 7.35
N ARG A 17 -6.88 -16.50 7.15
CA ARG A 17 -6.06 -17.21 8.14
C ARG A 17 -5.55 -16.19 9.16
N GLU A 18 -6.02 -16.30 10.40
CA GLU A 18 -5.52 -15.50 11.53
C GLU A 18 -3.98 -15.66 11.65
N ARG A 19 -3.24 -14.55 11.65
CA ARG A 19 -1.78 -14.58 11.88
C ARG A 19 -1.53 -14.95 13.35
N ARG A 20 -0.86 -16.09 13.58
CA ARG A 20 -0.36 -16.44 14.91
C ARG A 20 0.68 -15.40 15.36
N SER A 21 0.45 -14.83 16.54
CA SER A 21 1.38 -13.93 17.22
C SER A 21 2.71 -14.64 17.46
N VAL A 22 3.79 -14.14 16.86
CA VAL A 22 5.16 -14.58 17.15
C VAL A 22 5.64 -13.89 18.43
N ARG A 23 6.06 -14.69 19.41
CA ARG A 23 6.65 -14.20 20.67
C ARG A 23 7.93 -13.43 20.39
N ALA A 24 8.08 -12.28 21.04
CA ALA A 24 9.30 -11.48 21.02
C ALA A 24 10.50 -12.28 21.58
N LEU A 25 11.59 -12.31 20.83
CA LEU A 25 12.89 -12.79 21.31
C LEU A 25 13.59 -11.65 22.06
N SER A 26 14.12 -11.98 23.24
CA SER A 26 14.75 -11.07 24.20
C SER A 26 15.95 -10.32 23.64
N ALA A 27 16.09 -9.05 24.03
CA ALA A 27 17.23 -8.20 23.74
C ALA A 27 18.49 -8.68 24.49
N ALA A 28 19.55 -8.98 23.75
CA ALA A 28 20.89 -9.11 24.31
C ALA A 28 21.46 -7.72 24.57
N THR A 29 21.90 -7.48 25.80
CA THR A 29 22.57 -6.27 26.26
C THR A 29 24.00 -6.23 25.71
N PHE A 30 24.31 -5.18 24.95
CA PHE A 30 25.68 -4.89 24.48
C PHE A 30 26.29 -3.82 25.40
N THR A 31 27.29 -4.20 26.19
CA THR A 31 28.12 -3.29 26.98
C THR A 31 29.33 -2.87 26.15
N PRO A 32 29.65 -1.56 26.02
CA PRO A 32 30.95 -1.14 25.54
C PRO A 32 31.87 -0.84 26.74
N GLU A 33 32.89 -1.67 26.91
CA GLU A 33 34.14 -1.30 27.61
C GLU A 33 35.05 -0.58 26.61
N GLY A 34 35.69 0.51 27.04
CA GLY A 34 36.72 1.17 26.24
C GLY A 34 36.87 2.67 26.50
N ALA A 35 37.40 3.00 27.69
CA ALA A 35 37.91 4.33 27.99
C ALA A 35 39.32 4.49 27.40
N VAL A 36 39.58 5.61 26.74
CA VAL A 36 40.93 6.13 26.46
C VAL A 36 40.98 7.59 26.91
N GLU A 37 42.08 7.88 27.62
CA GLU A 37 42.38 9.07 28.41
C GLU A 37 42.38 10.39 27.63
N GLU A 38 41.86 11.45 28.26
CA GLU A 38 42.31 12.82 28.00
C GLU A 38 42.90 13.43 29.28
N VAL A 39 44.21 13.68 29.22
CA VAL A 39 44.99 14.49 30.16
C VAL A 39 44.62 15.97 29.99
N SER A 40 44.21 16.65 31.06
CA SER A 40 44.35 18.10 31.16
C SER A 40 44.51 18.56 32.61
N THR A 41 45.59 19.29 32.82
CA THR A 41 46.14 19.83 34.06
C THR A 41 45.30 20.92 34.73
N GLU A 42 45.54 21.04 36.03
CA GLU A 42 44.89 21.81 37.11
C GLU A 42 44.70 23.31 36.88
N ARG A 43 43.64 23.89 37.49
CA ARG A 43 43.71 25.01 38.44
C ARG A 43 42.34 25.39 39.02
N GLU A 44 42.37 25.76 40.30
CA GLU A 44 41.23 25.89 41.22
C GLU A 44 40.74 27.35 41.40
N ALA A 45 39.52 27.45 41.94
CA ALA A 45 38.85 28.59 42.60
C ALA A 45 37.94 29.51 41.75
N PRO A 46 36.98 30.23 42.39
CA PRO A 46 35.92 29.72 43.27
C PRO A 46 34.52 30.17 42.81
N ALA A 47 33.48 29.56 43.39
CA ALA A 47 32.07 29.79 43.08
C ALA A 47 31.61 31.24 43.27
N ILE A 48 31.00 31.83 42.23
CA ILE A 48 30.17 33.04 42.33
C ILE A 48 28.81 32.81 41.65
N PHE A 49 27.80 33.07 42.45
CA PHE A 49 26.36 33.16 42.22
C PHE A 49 25.98 33.72 40.83
N GLY A 50 25.21 32.96 40.04
CA GLY A 50 24.67 33.41 38.76
C GLY A 50 23.33 32.74 38.43
N LYS A 51 22.24 33.47 38.62
CA LYS A 51 20.87 33.07 38.27
C LYS A 51 20.68 33.02 36.76
N SER A 52 19.70 32.20 36.35
CA SER A 52 19.11 32.08 35.02
C SER A 52 19.85 31.24 33.99
N ARG A 53 19.23 30.11 33.61
CA ARG A 53 18.88 29.79 32.21
C ARG A 53 18.04 28.50 32.16
N PHE A 54 16.73 28.66 32.37
CA PHE A 54 15.76 27.81 31.69
C PHE A 54 15.93 28.06 30.19
N ASN A 55 16.65 27.19 29.48
CA ASN A 55 16.25 26.74 28.14
C ASN A 55 17.21 25.63 27.67
N SER A 56 16.72 24.39 27.68
CA SER A 56 17.25 23.38 26.77
C SER A 56 16.11 22.48 26.34
N MET A 57 15.18 23.05 25.58
CA MET A 57 14.45 22.24 24.62
C MET A 57 15.49 21.73 23.62
N ARG A 58 15.96 20.50 23.80
CA ARG A 58 16.62 19.78 22.70
C ARG A 58 15.59 19.70 21.58
N LYS A 59 15.78 20.50 20.54
CA LYS A 59 15.03 20.41 19.30
C LYS A 59 15.30 19.02 18.74
N VAL A 60 14.40 18.07 18.97
CA VAL A 60 14.43 16.78 18.30
C VAL A 60 14.12 17.09 16.83
N GLU A 61 15.17 17.22 16.03
CA GLU A 61 15.02 17.36 14.59
C GLU A 61 14.41 16.06 14.07
N LYS A 62 13.12 16.13 13.73
CA LYS A 62 12.39 15.03 13.11
C LYS A 62 13.16 14.66 11.83
N PRO A 63 13.61 13.40 11.67
CA PRO A 63 14.32 13.00 10.47
C PRO A 63 13.50 13.39 9.25
N VAL A 64 14.11 14.13 8.32
CA VAL A 64 13.52 14.42 7.02
C VAL A 64 13.48 13.09 6.29
N GLN A 65 12.31 12.44 6.31
CA GLN A 65 12.06 11.23 5.52
C GLN A 65 12.22 11.62 4.05
N ALA A 66 13.08 10.91 3.32
CA ALA A 66 13.22 11.12 1.88
C ALA A 66 11.87 10.89 1.18
N PRO A 67 11.61 11.55 0.04
CA PRO A 67 10.41 11.31 -0.76
C PRO A 67 10.26 9.82 -1.05
N VAL A 68 9.14 9.24 -0.64
CA VAL A 68 8.87 7.81 -0.84
C VAL A 68 8.37 7.62 -2.27
N ASP A 69 9.07 6.79 -3.06
CA ASP A 69 8.65 6.44 -4.41
C ASP A 69 7.30 5.66 -4.38
N PRO A 70 6.26 6.11 -5.10
CA PRO A 70 4.97 5.41 -5.10
C PRO A 70 5.02 3.98 -5.63
N ASN A 71 5.93 3.65 -6.56
CA ASN A 71 6.06 2.27 -7.04
C ASN A 71 6.60 1.36 -5.95
N SER A 72 7.54 1.84 -5.13
CA SER A 72 8.04 1.08 -3.98
C SER A 72 6.95 0.73 -2.97
N LEU A 73 6.03 1.67 -2.69
CA LEU A 73 4.87 1.43 -1.81
C LEU A 73 3.89 0.42 -2.40
N PHE A 74 3.62 0.54 -3.70
CA PHE A 74 2.74 -0.38 -4.41
C PHE A 74 3.34 -1.79 -4.41
N MET A 75 4.61 -1.95 -4.79
CA MET A 75 5.33 -3.22 -4.79
C MET A 75 5.35 -3.86 -3.39
N ALA A 76 5.72 -3.11 -2.37
CA ALA A 76 5.78 -3.61 -0.99
C ALA A 76 4.41 -4.13 -0.50
N CYS A 77 3.32 -3.48 -0.89
CA CYS A 77 1.98 -3.97 -0.59
C CYS A 77 1.70 -5.32 -1.28
N CYS A 78 2.06 -5.46 -2.56
CA CYS A 78 1.89 -6.72 -3.29
C CYS A 78 2.68 -7.88 -2.65
N GLU A 79 3.92 -7.64 -2.28
CA GLU A 79 4.77 -8.62 -1.59
C GLU A 79 4.18 -9.00 -0.22
N GLN A 80 3.71 -8.01 0.55
CA GLN A 80 3.10 -8.25 1.86
C GLN A 80 1.84 -9.12 1.79
N ARG A 81 1.10 -9.02 0.67
CA ARG A 81 -0.09 -9.85 0.39
C ARG A 81 0.25 -11.22 -0.18
N GLY A 82 1.52 -11.50 -0.46
CA GLY A 82 2.00 -12.80 -0.94
C GLY A 82 1.57 -13.11 -2.37
N LEU A 83 1.50 -12.08 -3.23
CA LEU A 83 1.24 -12.28 -4.66
C LEU A 83 2.42 -13.01 -5.31
N PRO A 84 2.17 -13.93 -6.28
CA PRO A 84 3.23 -14.65 -6.97
C PRO A 84 4.00 -13.71 -7.91
N ASP A 85 5.24 -14.07 -8.27
CA ASP A 85 6.14 -13.25 -9.10
C ASP A 85 5.51 -12.76 -10.41
N ALA A 86 4.72 -13.61 -11.07
CA ALA A 86 3.97 -13.25 -12.28
C ALA A 86 3.04 -12.04 -12.07
N CYS A 87 2.51 -11.88 -10.86
CA CYS A 87 1.70 -10.73 -10.47
C CYS A 87 2.54 -9.56 -9.97
N LEU A 88 3.69 -9.79 -9.33
CA LEU A 88 4.61 -8.73 -8.89
C LEU A 88 5.11 -7.89 -10.06
N GLN A 89 5.28 -8.48 -11.24
CA GLN A 89 5.60 -7.76 -12.48
C GLN A 89 4.57 -6.67 -12.85
N LYS A 90 3.39 -6.68 -12.23
CA LYS A 90 2.30 -5.72 -12.43
C LYS A 90 2.19 -4.70 -11.30
N CYS A 91 3.01 -4.79 -10.26
CA CYS A 91 2.89 -3.96 -9.06
C CYS A 91 3.68 -2.65 -9.14
N THR A 92 3.60 -2.00 -10.31
CA THR A 92 4.08 -0.63 -10.54
C THR A 92 3.02 0.12 -11.32
N PHE A 93 2.99 1.44 -11.23
CA PHE A 93 2.03 2.25 -11.98
C PHE A 93 2.28 2.22 -13.49
N ASN A 94 3.46 1.82 -13.93
CA ASN A 94 3.79 1.66 -15.35
C ASN A 94 3.34 0.30 -15.90
N THR A 95 3.50 -0.77 -15.12
CA THR A 95 3.17 -2.14 -15.56
C THR A 95 1.74 -2.56 -15.24
N TYR A 96 1.11 -1.92 -14.25
CA TYR A 96 -0.32 -2.04 -14.00
C TYR A 96 -1.08 -1.20 -15.04
N SER A 97 -1.34 -1.79 -16.20
CA SER A 97 -2.00 -1.11 -17.33
C SER A 97 -3.29 -1.82 -17.75
N LYS A 98 -4.11 -1.14 -18.56
CA LYS A 98 -5.28 -1.73 -19.21
C LYS A 98 -4.92 -3.01 -19.96
N GLU A 99 -3.80 -3.01 -20.69
CA GLU A 99 -3.31 -4.13 -21.47
C GLU A 99 -2.93 -5.30 -20.56
N SER A 100 -2.26 -5.02 -19.44
CA SER A 100 -1.88 -6.04 -18.45
C SER A 100 -3.10 -6.77 -17.88
N LEU A 101 -4.16 -6.01 -17.53
CA LEU A 101 -5.43 -6.55 -17.04
C LEU A 101 -6.21 -7.29 -18.12
N THR A 102 -6.19 -6.78 -19.35
CA THR A 102 -6.82 -7.43 -20.50
C THR A 102 -6.19 -8.80 -20.75
N ARG A 103 -4.86 -8.92 -20.67
CA ARG A 103 -4.18 -10.21 -20.79
C ARG A 103 -4.52 -11.17 -19.64
N MET A 104 -4.61 -10.67 -18.40
CA MET A 104 -5.06 -11.49 -17.26
C MET A 104 -6.49 -12.00 -17.46
N TYR A 105 -7.38 -11.15 -17.98
CA TYR A 105 -8.77 -11.49 -18.28
C TYR A 105 -8.88 -12.62 -19.31
N PHE A 106 -8.16 -12.51 -20.43
CA PHE A 106 -8.14 -13.54 -21.47
C PHE A 106 -7.25 -14.75 -21.12
N LYS A 107 -6.75 -14.83 -19.89
CA LYS A 107 -5.83 -15.90 -19.43
C LYS A 107 -4.58 -16.04 -20.30
N GLN A 108 -4.14 -14.93 -20.90
CA GLN A 108 -2.89 -14.80 -21.68
C GLN A 108 -1.73 -14.28 -20.83
N ASP A 109 -1.94 -14.28 -19.51
CA ASP A 109 -0.99 -13.82 -18.51
C ASP A 109 -0.88 -14.89 -17.42
N ALA A 110 0.33 -15.09 -16.89
CA ALA A 110 0.58 -16.05 -15.83
C ALA A 110 -0.02 -15.60 -14.48
N CYS A 111 -0.25 -14.29 -14.31
CA CYS A 111 -0.98 -13.79 -13.16
C CYS A 111 -2.49 -13.95 -13.36
N PRO A 112 -3.21 -14.68 -12.48
CA PRO A 112 -4.64 -14.89 -12.64
C PRO A 112 -5.42 -13.60 -12.39
N LEU A 113 -6.57 -13.45 -13.07
CA LEU A 113 -7.46 -12.31 -12.86
C LEU A 113 -7.88 -12.14 -11.40
N ALA A 114 -8.03 -13.22 -10.62
CA ALA A 114 -8.39 -13.13 -9.20
C ALA A 114 -7.40 -12.29 -8.36
N ALA A 115 -6.12 -12.24 -8.74
CA ALA A 115 -5.11 -11.43 -8.05
C ALA A 115 -5.28 -9.92 -8.30
N SER A 116 -6.00 -9.52 -9.34
CA SER A 116 -6.19 -8.11 -9.69
C SER A 116 -6.89 -7.29 -8.60
N ALA A 117 -7.74 -7.91 -7.77
CA ALA A 117 -8.36 -7.23 -6.63
C ALA A 117 -7.31 -6.79 -5.59
N ASP A 118 -6.33 -7.63 -5.28
CA ASP A 118 -5.23 -7.29 -4.37
C ASP A 118 -4.27 -6.29 -5.00
N ILE A 119 -3.97 -6.42 -6.30
CA ILE A 119 -3.13 -5.46 -7.04
C ILE A 119 -3.80 -4.07 -7.06
N GLN A 120 -5.10 -4.00 -7.35
CA GLN A 120 -5.89 -2.77 -7.33
C GLN A 120 -5.91 -2.14 -5.93
N PHE A 121 -6.15 -2.96 -4.89
CA PHE A 121 -6.11 -2.51 -3.50
C PHE A 121 -4.76 -1.88 -3.15
N CYS A 122 -3.67 -2.51 -3.59
CA CYS A 122 -2.31 -2.03 -3.36
C CYS A 122 -1.99 -0.74 -4.13
N ALA A 123 -2.42 -0.62 -5.39
CA ALA A 123 -2.27 0.61 -6.17
C ALA A 123 -2.97 1.79 -5.48
N ALA A 124 -4.20 1.57 -5.01
CA ALA A 124 -5.01 2.56 -4.29
C ALA A 124 -4.64 2.69 -2.80
N GLN A 125 -3.68 1.89 -2.30
CA GLN A 125 -3.26 1.87 -0.89
C GLN A 125 -4.42 1.77 0.11
N GLY A 126 -5.48 1.06 -0.24
CA GLY A 126 -6.63 0.83 0.63
C GLY A 126 -7.52 2.05 0.90
N ARG A 127 -7.56 3.05 -0.01
CA ARG A 127 -8.27 4.32 0.19
C ARG A 127 -9.46 4.52 -0.75
N ASP A 128 -10.21 5.60 -0.50
CA ASP A 128 -11.33 6.03 -1.33
C ASP A 128 -10.91 7.21 -2.24
N HIS A 129 -10.85 6.95 -3.54
CA HIS A 129 -10.52 7.91 -4.59
C HIS A 129 -11.74 8.33 -5.42
N ARG A 130 -12.97 7.98 -5.01
CA ARG A 130 -14.18 8.25 -5.82
C ARG A 130 -14.32 9.72 -6.23
N ALA A 131 -13.96 10.65 -5.36
CA ALA A 131 -13.97 12.08 -5.67
C ALA A 131 -13.02 12.45 -6.83
N CYS A 132 -11.80 11.88 -6.84
CA CYS A 132 -10.86 12.09 -7.94
C CYS A 132 -11.34 11.39 -9.22
N CYS A 133 -11.79 10.14 -9.11
CA CYS A 133 -12.27 9.36 -10.24
C CYS A 133 -13.48 9.99 -10.94
N ALA A 134 -14.43 10.54 -10.16
CA ALA A 134 -15.58 11.24 -10.71
C ALA A 134 -15.14 12.46 -11.53
N ARG A 135 -14.22 13.29 -11.00
CA ARG A 135 -13.68 14.44 -11.74
C ARG A 135 -12.86 14.05 -12.96
N ASN A 136 -12.19 12.90 -12.92
CA ASN A 136 -11.37 12.38 -14.02
C ASN A 136 -12.15 11.51 -15.01
N GLY A 137 -13.48 11.51 -14.95
CA GLY A 137 -14.33 10.88 -15.95
C GLY A 137 -14.31 9.36 -15.93
N VAL A 138 -13.99 8.72 -14.81
CA VAL A 138 -14.07 7.25 -14.67
C VAL A 138 -15.50 6.73 -14.83
N ALA A 139 -16.49 7.56 -14.48
CA ALA A 139 -17.90 7.26 -14.71
C ALA A 139 -18.37 7.52 -16.16
N ASN A 140 -17.52 8.06 -17.04
CA ASN A 140 -17.89 8.39 -18.43
C ASN A 140 -17.67 7.19 -19.35
N THR A 141 -18.35 6.10 -19.03
CA THR A 141 -18.39 4.82 -19.75
C THR A 141 -19.84 4.31 -19.83
N LEU A 142 -20.10 3.25 -20.58
CA LEU A 142 -21.43 2.63 -20.65
C LEU A 142 -21.94 2.13 -19.28
N ALA A 143 -21.05 1.76 -18.35
CA ALA A 143 -21.42 1.32 -17.01
C ALA A 143 -21.65 2.48 -16.01
N GLY A 144 -21.36 3.72 -16.41
CA GLY A 144 -21.66 4.91 -15.62
C GLY A 144 -20.99 4.91 -14.25
N ALA A 145 -21.75 5.32 -13.23
CA ALA A 145 -21.29 5.40 -11.84
C ALA A 145 -20.84 4.05 -11.25
N LYS A 146 -21.21 2.90 -11.83
CA LYS A 146 -20.74 1.58 -11.37
C LYS A 146 -19.22 1.46 -11.41
N CYS A 147 -18.55 2.16 -12.32
CA CYS A 147 -17.10 2.16 -12.41
C CYS A 147 -16.41 2.83 -11.23
N LEU A 148 -17.12 3.68 -10.48
CA LEU A 148 -16.56 4.32 -9.28
C LEU A 148 -16.36 3.32 -8.13
N THR A 149 -16.93 2.12 -8.20
CA THR A 149 -16.68 1.11 -7.16
C THR A 149 -15.22 0.66 -7.14
N PHE A 150 -14.52 0.65 -8.28
CA PHE A 150 -13.08 0.35 -8.33
C PHE A 150 -12.18 1.46 -7.78
N CYS A 151 -12.75 2.63 -7.54
CA CYS A 151 -12.05 3.76 -6.93
C CYS A 151 -12.15 3.76 -5.40
N ASP A 152 -13.07 3.00 -4.82
CA ASP A 152 -13.14 2.80 -3.37
C ASP A 152 -12.49 1.46 -3.03
N GLN A 153 -11.25 1.51 -2.56
CA GLN A 153 -10.46 0.32 -2.23
C GLN A 153 -10.30 0.17 -0.72
N ARG A 154 -11.17 0.79 0.09
CA ARG A 154 -11.16 0.57 1.54
C ARG A 154 -11.42 -0.91 1.85
N PRO A 155 -10.77 -1.47 2.89
CA PRO A 155 -11.01 -2.85 3.30
C PRO A 155 -12.51 -3.13 3.50
N GLY A 156 -12.97 -4.30 3.07
CA GLY A 156 -14.37 -4.71 3.15
C GLY A 156 -15.21 -4.41 1.90
N ASN A 157 -14.71 -3.60 0.96
CA ASN A 157 -15.36 -3.38 -0.33
C ASN A 157 -14.58 -4.08 -1.45
N VAL A 158 -14.69 -5.41 -1.52
CA VAL A 158 -14.01 -6.20 -2.56
C VAL A 158 -14.96 -6.38 -3.74
N THR A 159 -14.73 -5.63 -4.82
CA THR A 159 -15.35 -5.92 -6.11
C THR A 159 -14.46 -6.83 -6.91
N LEU A 160 -14.99 -8.02 -7.23
CA LEU A 160 -14.39 -8.90 -8.21
C LEU A 160 -14.50 -8.27 -9.59
N LEU A 161 -13.37 -8.25 -10.28
CA LEU A 161 -13.22 -7.78 -11.64
C LEU A 161 -13.83 -8.82 -12.59
N ASP A 162 -15.13 -8.70 -12.88
CA ASP A 162 -15.88 -9.58 -13.80
C ASP A 162 -16.17 -8.92 -15.17
N TYR A 163 -16.84 -9.67 -16.05
CA TYR A 163 -17.22 -9.23 -17.41
C TYR A 163 -18.09 -7.95 -17.42
N SER A 164 -18.94 -7.74 -16.42
CA SER A 164 -19.86 -6.60 -16.36
C SER A 164 -19.14 -5.25 -16.21
N TYR A 165 -17.85 -5.30 -15.86
CA TYR A 165 -17.00 -4.15 -15.63
C TYR A 165 -15.99 -3.87 -16.74
N VAL A 166 -16.01 -4.64 -17.83
CA VAL A 166 -15.08 -4.44 -18.97
C VAL A 166 -15.14 -3.01 -19.51
N SER A 167 -16.32 -2.38 -19.57
CA SER A 167 -16.46 -0.99 -19.99
C SER A 167 -15.76 0.00 -19.06
N CYS A 168 -15.58 -0.34 -17.78
CA CYS A 168 -14.86 0.51 -16.83
C CYS A 168 -13.35 0.58 -17.14
N TYR A 169 -12.79 -0.44 -17.80
CA TYR A 169 -11.37 -0.45 -18.16
C TYR A 169 -11.01 0.52 -19.28
N GLU A 170 -12.00 1.07 -20.00
CA GLU A 170 -11.78 2.16 -20.95
C GLU A 170 -11.17 3.39 -20.26
N ARG A 171 -11.49 3.59 -18.99
CA ARG A 171 -11.00 4.71 -18.16
C ARG A 171 -9.97 4.25 -17.12
N PHE A 172 -9.34 3.10 -17.34
CA PHE A 172 -8.41 2.52 -16.37
C PHE A 172 -7.25 3.46 -16.05
N GLU A 173 -6.65 4.11 -17.06
CA GLU A 173 -5.55 5.06 -16.87
C GLU A 173 -6.00 6.32 -16.10
N ASN A 174 -7.23 6.80 -16.32
CA ASN A 174 -7.81 7.90 -15.54
C ASN A 174 -8.04 7.52 -14.07
N MET A 175 -8.39 6.27 -13.80
CA MET A 175 -8.53 5.75 -12.44
C MET A 175 -7.16 5.58 -11.78
N LYS A 176 -6.21 4.95 -12.46
CA LYS A 176 -4.85 4.71 -11.96
C LYS A 176 -4.10 6.02 -11.68
N SER A 177 -4.30 7.06 -12.50
CA SER A 177 -3.67 8.36 -12.26
C SER A 177 -4.11 8.97 -10.93
N CYS A 178 -5.38 8.82 -10.54
CA CYS A 178 -5.86 9.25 -9.23
C CYS A 178 -5.13 8.55 -8.07
N PHE A 179 -4.84 7.25 -8.22
CA PHE A 179 -4.08 6.50 -7.22
C PHE A 179 -2.63 6.99 -7.15
N TRP A 180 -2.00 7.22 -8.30
CA TRP A 180 -0.63 7.76 -8.39
C TRP A 180 -0.50 9.14 -7.75
N TYR A 181 -1.36 10.09 -8.15
CA TYR A 181 -1.32 11.46 -7.61
C TYR A 181 -1.54 11.48 -6.10
N ASP A 182 -2.45 10.65 -5.61
CA ASP A 182 -2.68 10.51 -4.18
C ASP A 182 -1.46 9.94 -3.44
N ALA A 183 -0.74 9.00 -4.05
CA ALA A 183 0.48 8.45 -3.49
C ALA A 183 1.61 9.49 -3.46
N VAL A 184 1.83 10.22 -4.55
CA VAL A 184 2.86 11.27 -4.65
C VAL A 184 2.59 12.40 -3.67
N ASN A 185 1.35 12.89 -3.58
CA ASN A 185 1.03 14.07 -2.76
C ASN A 185 0.99 13.80 -1.26
N ARG A 186 1.09 12.54 -0.82
CA ARG A 186 1.07 12.19 0.62
C ARG A 186 2.44 12.22 1.27
N PHE A 187 3.51 12.07 0.49
CA PHE A 187 4.88 11.93 1.00
C PHE A 187 5.79 13.08 0.55
N ASN A 188 5.21 14.12 -0.05
CA ASN A 188 5.89 15.37 -0.40
C ASN A 188 5.38 16.52 0.46
#